data_AF-A0A0J6UGE9-F1
#
_entry.id   AF-A0A0J6UGE9-F1
#
_cell.length_a   1.000
_cell.length_b   1.000
_cell.length_c   1.000
_cell.angle_alpha   90.00
_cell.angle_beta   90.00
_cell.angle_gamma   90.00
#
_symmetry.space_group_name_H-M   'P 1'
#
loop_
_entity.id
_entity.type
_entity.pdbx_description
1 polymer ?
#
loop_
_entity_poly.entity_id
_entity_poly.type
_entity_poly.pdbx_seq_one_letter_code
_entity_poly.pdbx_strand_id
1 'polypeptide(L)'
;MNPKSLRAPAAPAAYLTLLVVTFLAATPALAQREDKGLQMNCAADYFKLCAGADPDSPEVERCFTRNRARLSPQCRAAITAYDRKTGSKESDE
;
A
#
# COMPACT_ATOMS: atom_id res chain seq x y z
N MET A 1 -42.26 -43.54 18.70
CA MET A 1 -42.95 -42.89 19.83
C MET A 1 -42.27 -41.54 20.10
N ASN A 2 -42.99 -40.43 20.00
CA ASN A 2 -42.62 -39.12 20.61
C ASN A 2 -43.01 -39.15 22.12
N PRO A 3 -42.86 -38.08 22.92
CA PRO A 3 -41.76 -37.12 23.15
C PRO A 3 -41.51 -36.90 24.67
N LYS A 4 -40.43 -36.21 25.12
CA LYS A 4 -40.45 -35.34 26.33
C LYS A 4 -39.08 -34.69 26.66
N SER A 5 -39.15 -33.38 26.84
CA SER A 5 -38.41 -32.53 27.77
C SER A 5 -36.91 -32.25 27.57
N LEU A 6 -36.67 -30.97 27.25
CA LEU A 6 -35.42 -30.24 27.41
C LEU A 6 -35.01 -30.13 28.89
N ARG A 7 -33.70 -30.14 29.15
CA ARG A 7 -33.09 -29.41 30.26
C ARG A 7 -31.64 -29.05 29.89
N ALA A 8 -31.36 -27.75 29.79
CA ALA A 8 -30.03 -27.20 29.64
C ALA A 8 -29.39 -26.95 31.02
N PRO A 9 -28.06 -27.06 31.12
CA PRO A 9 -27.29 -26.07 31.85
C PRO A 9 -26.22 -25.44 30.94
N ALA A 10 -26.04 -24.13 31.15
CA ALA A 10 -25.09 -23.29 30.46
C ALA A 10 -23.63 -23.66 30.77
N ALA A 11 -22.80 -23.76 29.75
CA ALA A 11 -21.36 -23.49 29.81
C ALA A 11 -20.91 -23.06 28.40
N PRO A 12 -20.42 -21.82 28.19
CA PRO A 12 -20.04 -21.31 26.88
C PRO A 12 -18.66 -21.86 26.49
N ALA A 13 -18.58 -23.15 26.20
CA ALA A 13 -17.36 -23.83 25.74
C ALA A 13 -17.32 -23.94 24.21
N ALA A 14 -17.73 -22.89 23.50
CA ALA A 14 -17.74 -22.87 22.03
C ALA A 14 -17.24 -21.55 21.43
N TYR A 15 -16.50 -20.75 22.21
CA TYR A 15 -15.75 -19.57 21.71
C TYR A 15 -14.38 -19.97 21.13
N LEU A 16 -14.28 -21.13 20.48
CA LEU A 16 -13.00 -21.68 20.02
C LEU A 16 -13.02 -22.11 18.54
N THR A 17 -14.01 -21.66 17.77
CA THR A 17 -14.07 -21.88 16.31
C THR A 17 -14.08 -20.59 15.48
N LEU A 18 -13.89 -19.41 16.10
CA LEU A 18 -13.99 -18.11 15.44
C LEU A 18 -12.64 -17.35 15.38
N LEU A 19 -11.53 -18.07 15.16
CA LEU A 19 -10.18 -17.48 15.08
C LEU A 19 -9.38 -17.93 13.84
N VAL A 20 -10.05 -18.25 12.71
CA VAL A 20 -9.35 -18.71 11.49
C VAL A 20 -9.61 -17.82 10.25
N VAL A 21 -10.42 -16.75 10.35
CA VAL A 21 -10.82 -15.97 9.15
C VAL A 21 -10.26 -14.53 9.12
N THR A 22 -9.47 -14.09 10.11
CA THR A 22 -9.07 -12.67 10.22
C THR A 22 -7.72 -12.29 9.61
N PHE A 23 -7.00 -13.19 8.93
CA PHE A 23 -5.66 -12.91 8.39
C PHE A 23 -5.59 -12.82 6.86
N LEU A 24 -6.63 -12.30 6.20
CA LEU A 24 -6.53 -11.93 4.78
C LEU A 24 -5.91 -10.52 4.63
N ALA A 25 -4.58 -10.52 4.56
CA ALA A 25 -3.73 -9.67 3.74
C ALA A 25 -3.96 -8.14 3.80
N ALA A 26 -3.27 -7.48 4.73
CA ALA A 26 -2.82 -6.10 4.51
C ALA A 26 -1.78 -6.10 3.37
N THR A 27 -2.10 -5.51 2.23
CA THR A 27 -1.10 -5.18 1.19
C THR A 27 -0.87 -3.67 1.17
N PRO A 28 0.09 -3.12 1.95
CA PRO A 28 0.38 -1.70 1.92
C PRO A 28 1.22 -1.26 0.69
N ALA A 29 1.58 -2.17 -0.22
CA ALA A 29 2.52 -1.87 -1.31
C ALA A 29 1.91 -1.16 -2.54
N LEU A 30 0.59 -1.31 -2.79
CA LEU A 30 -0.02 -0.74 -4.01
C LEU A 30 -0.50 0.70 -3.83
N ALA A 31 -0.88 1.10 -2.61
CA ALA A 31 -1.41 2.44 -2.35
C ALA A 31 -0.37 3.57 -2.54
N GLN A 32 0.91 3.21 -2.54
CA GLN A 32 2.02 4.15 -2.62
C GLN A 32 2.24 4.64 -4.07
N ARG A 33 2.02 3.81 -5.11
CA ARG A 33 2.30 4.20 -6.52
C ARG A 33 1.28 5.16 -7.13
N GLU A 34 0.14 5.33 -6.46
CA GLU A 34 -1.00 6.13 -6.90
C GLU A 34 -0.97 7.59 -6.41
N ASP A 35 0.16 8.09 -5.89
CA ASP A 35 0.25 9.49 -5.47
C ASP A 35 0.13 10.43 -6.69
N LYS A 36 -1.09 10.91 -6.92
CA LYS A 36 -1.42 11.82 -8.04
C LYS A 36 -0.56 13.08 -8.01
N GLY A 37 -0.17 13.55 -6.83
CA GLY A 37 0.73 14.68 -6.69
C GLY A 37 2.09 14.37 -7.30
N LEU A 38 2.69 13.24 -6.95
CA LEU A 38 3.95 12.78 -7.51
C LEU A 38 3.87 12.59 -9.02
N GLN A 39 2.84 11.90 -9.52
CA GLN A 39 2.65 11.64 -10.94
C GLN A 39 2.56 12.94 -11.75
N MET A 40 1.71 13.89 -11.34
CA MET A 40 1.53 15.14 -12.07
C MET A 40 2.79 16.01 -12.08
N ASN A 41 3.51 16.07 -10.96
CA ASN A 41 4.74 16.86 -10.85
C ASN A 41 5.92 16.25 -11.61
N CYS A 42 5.90 14.94 -11.90
CA CYS A 42 7.00 14.23 -12.55
C CYS A 42 6.69 13.77 -13.98
N ALA A 43 5.47 13.93 -14.50
CA ALA A 43 5.08 13.44 -15.81
C ALA A 43 5.99 13.92 -16.96
N ALA A 44 6.29 15.23 -17.00
CA ALA A 44 7.16 15.79 -18.04
C ALA A 44 8.60 15.23 -17.98
N ASP A 45 9.15 15.08 -16.77
CA ASP A 45 10.47 14.51 -16.55
C ASP A 45 10.50 13.02 -16.90
N TYR A 46 9.43 12.28 -16.59
CA TYR A 46 9.26 10.88 -17.00
C TYR A 46 9.33 10.74 -18.52
N PHE A 47 8.51 11.48 -19.27
CA PHE A 47 8.51 11.40 -20.73
C PHE A 47 9.87 11.77 -21.34
N LYS A 48 10.58 12.74 -20.74
CA LYS A 48 11.88 13.21 -21.24
C LYS A 48 13.05 12.28 -20.93
N LEU A 49 13.02 11.61 -19.78
CA LEU A 49 14.19 10.92 -19.22
C LEU A 49 13.98 9.42 -19.01
N CYS A 50 12.74 8.98 -18.84
CA CYS A 50 12.40 7.67 -18.31
C CYS A 50 11.30 6.94 -19.11
N ALA A 51 10.90 7.40 -20.29
CA ALA A 51 9.80 6.82 -21.08
C ALA A 51 10.00 5.33 -21.48
N GLY A 52 11.21 4.78 -21.34
CA GLY A 52 11.50 3.36 -21.56
C GLY A 52 11.34 2.48 -20.30
N ALA A 53 11.03 3.08 -19.15
CA ALA A 53 10.74 2.36 -17.91
C ALA A 53 9.24 2.12 -17.78
N ASP A 54 8.83 0.92 -17.36
CA ASP A 54 7.43 0.62 -17.10
C ASP A 54 6.93 1.43 -15.87
N PRO A 55 5.89 2.28 -16.01
CA PRO A 55 5.37 3.13 -14.94
C PRO A 55 4.80 2.36 -13.75
N ASP A 56 4.40 1.11 -13.94
CA ASP A 56 3.86 0.25 -12.89
C ASP A 56 4.96 -0.54 -12.16
N SER A 57 6.21 -0.36 -12.58
CA SER A 57 7.38 -1.05 -12.06
C SER A 57 8.31 -0.12 -11.26
N PRO A 58 9.21 -0.67 -10.41
CA PRO A 58 10.24 0.12 -9.73
C PRO A 58 11.30 0.73 -10.67
N GLU A 59 11.22 0.46 -11.98
CA GLU A 59 12.15 0.97 -12.99
C GLU A 59 12.13 2.50 -13.08
N VAL A 60 10.96 3.13 -12.91
CA VAL A 60 10.81 4.59 -12.93
C VAL A 60 11.55 5.24 -11.77
N GLU A 61 11.43 4.69 -10.57
CA GLU A 61 12.14 5.18 -9.39
C GLU A 61 13.67 5.08 -9.59
N ARG A 62 14.15 3.94 -10.10
CA ARG A 62 15.57 3.78 -10.46
C ARG A 62 16.00 4.80 -11.51
N CYS A 63 15.17 5.06 -12.51
CA CYS A 63 15.46 6.05 -13.54
C CYS A 63 15.54 7.47 -12.97
N PHE A 64 14.60 7.88 -12.12
CA PHE A 64 14.62 9.17 -11.44
C PHE A 64 15.83 9.33 -10.51
N THR A 65 16.21 8.27 -9.80
CA THR A 65 17.42 8.27 -8.96
C THR A 65 18.67 8.54 -9.80
N ARG A 66 18.85 7.83 -10.93
CA ARG A 66 19.99 8.06 -11.83
C ARG A 66 19.99 9.45 -12.47
N ASN A 67 18.82 10.03 -12.70
CA ASN A 67 18.66 11.33 -13.35
C ASN A 67 18.37 12.47 -12.39
N ARG A 68 18.57 12.31 -11.07
CA ARG A 68 18.09 13.27 -10.05
C ARG A 68 18.53 14.71 -10.30
N ALA A 69 19.77 14.91 -10.75
CA ALA A 69 20.29 16.23 -11.08
C ALA A 69 19.59 16.89 -12.30
N ARG A 70 19.08 16.07 -13.22
CA ARG A 70 18.42 16.49 -14.48
C ARG A 70 16.91 16.68 -14.35
N LEU A 71 16.30 16.15 -13.28
CA LEU A 71 14.89 16.37 -12.99
C LEU A 71 14.60 17.86 -12.75
N SER A 72 13.37 18.25 -13.06
CA SER A 72 12.88 19.58 -12.69
C SER A 72 12.92 19.79 -11.16
N PRO A 73 13.07 21.04 -10.69
CA PRO A 73 12.95 21.35 -9.26
C PRO A 73 11.62 20.86 -8.66
N GLN A 74 10.54 20.95 -9.45
CA GLN A 74 9.21 20.51 -9.06
C GLN A 74 9.15 18.99 -8.81
N CYS A 75 9.60 18.17 -9.76
CA CYS A 75 9.61 16.71 -9.59
C CYS A 75 10.53 16.28 -8.43
N ARG A 76 11.71 16.89 -8.28
CA ARG A 76 12.58 16.61 -7.12
C ARG A 76 11.90 16.87 -5.78
N ALA A 77 11.21 18.00 -5.67
CA ALA A 77 10.49 18.36 -4.45
C ALA A 77 9.33 17.41 -4.19
N ALA A 78 8.61 17.00 -5.23
CA ALA A 78 7.52 16.02 -5.13
C ALA A 78 8.02 14.66 -4.63
N ILE A 79 9.13 14.14 -5.17
CA ILE A 79 9.73 12.89 -4.69
C ILE A 79 10.15 13.03 -3.22
N THR A 80 10.84 14.11 -2.84
CA THR A 80 11.22 14.34 -1.42
C THR A 80 10.01 14.46 -0.49
N ALA A 81 8.89 15.01 -0.95
CA ALA A 81 7.66 15.09 -0.17
C ALA A 81 6.98 13.72 -0.03
N TYR A 82 7.00 12.94 -1.11
CA TYR A 82 6.52 11.58 -1.15
C TYR A 82 7.31 10.69 -0.19
N ASP A 83 8.64 10.65 -0.30
CA ASP A 83 9.53 9.83 0.55
C ASP A 83 9.31 10.08 2.05
N ARG A 84 9.05 11.34 2.43
CA ARG A 84 8.70 11.69 3.82
C ARG A 84 7.34 11.14 4.23
N LYS A 85 6.34 11.23 3.35
CA LYS A 85 4.97 10.74 3.63
C LYS A 85 4.94 9.22 3.74
N THR A 86 5.70 8.52 2.92
CA THR A 86 5.77 7.05 2.92
C THR A 86 6.54 6.54 4.13
N GLY A 87 7.68 7.15 4.47
CA GLY A 87 8.44 6.81 5.67
C GLY A 87 7.68 7.01 6.99
N SER A 88 6.77 8.01 7.05
CA SER A 88 5.91 8.19 8.22
C SER A 88 4.79 7.14 8.31
N LYS A 89 4.19 6.72 7.17
CA LYS A 89 3.12 5.72 7.18
C LYS A 89 3.60 4.32 7.56
N GLU A 90 4.84 3.96 7.22
CA GLU A 90 5.47 2.69 7.62
C GLU A 90 5.62 2.57 9.15
N SER A 91 5.72 3.69 9.87
CA SER A 91 5.99 3.69 11.32
C SER A 91 4.72 3.72 12.19
N ASP A 92 3.56 3.99 11.58
CA ASP A 92 2.28 4.15 12.26
C ASP A 92 1.35 2.91 12.11
N GLU A 93 1.83 1.82 11.50
CA GLU A 93 1.11 0.55 11.33
C GLU A 93 1.80 -0.62 12.08
#